data_AF-A0A2I1ET18-F1
#
_entry.id   AF-A0A2I1ET18-F1
#
_cell.length_a   1.000
_cell.length_b   1.000
_cell.length_c   1.000
_cell.angle_alpha   90.00
_cell.angle_beta   90.00
_cell.angle_gamma   90.00
#
_symmetry.space_group_name_H-M   'P 1'
#
loop_
_entity.id
_entity.type
_entity.pdbx_description
1 polymer ?
#
loop_
_entity_poly.entity_id
_entity_poly.type
_entity_poly.pdbx_seq_one_letter_code
_entity_poly.pdbx_strand_id
1 'polypeptide(L)'
;MGSRLPADCLRVIFEFLQDHTKSLHSFLLVNRLWCETTVPILWRNTKNWLLSDKSTQTLFTTLLSCLPEDSKKLLSDNGIIIPPPTAQPLLFEYAAFCRRLSYNDINYVIDGAIGDRRLSNSRKLYSKHLIKQEMFRMFLTRCSTIEFLDISDRKNTDVPLPYFTGAETSFLHLCELRCNTEIPSSIFYRMAQICRNIETLFIGYYPFDNEGLATLIEVQEKLKNFECQSQIRNTEYTEYTEYAEYTTLERPPKPPCKNIASALSTCSNKLINLAFGGDIIIIPSSTIAEIANLQVLRLDFNRNLNEEILESLEFTALPNLKILKMGGILAPLIMLGRLIRRTRNNLEKISLYGWATPETKSIGIFNKVVAQYAPKLKYLTTWCYENNFTDIELILNSCDQLEGLTIRTLDNQLDGDILFEMLGNLNNESFSKLRIAGVWTFTHEGLKKFFEKRKEKKKKKSFSLYICDCYDEVDSCIEITKSHMKIIDKYKADGVLKNFKIEYDFTGDF
;
A
#
# COMPACT_ATOMS: atom_id res chain seq x y z
N MET A 1 11.22 35.33 -28.18
CA MET A 1 11.99 34.25 -27.51
C MET A 1 11.08 33.68 -26.43
N GLY A 2 10.68 32.42 -26.52
CA GLY A 2 9.84 31.80 -25.49
C GLY A 2 10.60 31.78 -24.16
N SER A 3 9.95 32.24 -23.08
CA SER A 3 10.51 32.20 -21.73
C SER A 3 10.87 30.76 -21.36
N ARG A 4 12.16 30.50 -21.13
CA ARG A 4 12.60 29.21 -20.60
C ARG A 4 12.20 29.15 -19.12
N LEU A 5 11.51 28.08 -18.71
CA LEU A 5 11.21 27.85 -17.30
C LEU A 5 12.54 27.74 -16.52
N PRO A 6 12.71 28.46 -15.40
CA PRO A 6 13.85 28.30 -14.51
C PRO A 6 13.96 26.88 -13.93
N ALA A 7 15.16 26.50 -13.49
CA ALA A 7 15.42 25.19 -12.88
C ALA A 7 14.47 24.90 -11.70
N ASP A 8 14.19 25.90 -10.86
CA ASP A 8 13.32 25.74 -9.69
C ASP A 8 11.88 25.39 -10.09
N CYS A 9 11.37 26.01 -11.17
CA CYS A 9 10.04 25.69 -11.70
C CYS A 9 10.02 24.26 -12.28
N LEU A 10 11.05 23.88 -13.04
CA LEU A 10 11.17 22.53 -13.57
C LEU A 10 11.26 21.49 -12.46
N ARG A 11 11.99 21.78 -11.38
CA ARG A 11 12.12 20.89 -10.23
C ARG A 11 10.77 20.60 -9.59
N VAL A 12 9.96 21.63 -9.33
CA VAL A 12 8.61 21.45 -8.76
C VAL A 12 7.73 20.57 -9.68
N ILE A 13 7.80 20.81 -10.99
CA ILE A 13 7.05 20.01 -11.98
C ILE A 13 7.53 18.55 -11.98
N PHE A 14 8.84 18.32 -11.98
CA PHE A 14 9.42 16.97 -12.02
C PHE A 14 9.23 16.21 -10.71
N GLU A 15 9.24 16.88 -9.56
CA GLU A 15 8.94 16.29 -8.26
C GLU A 15 7.49 15.77 -8.19
N PHE A 16 6.54 16.44 -8.84
CA PHE A 16 5.18 15.93 -9.01
C PHE A 16 5.12 14.63 -9.83
N LEU A 17 6.13 14.37 -10.66
CA LEU A 17 6.25 13.19 -11.51
C LEU A 17 7.28 12.18 -10.99
N GLN A 18 7.69 12.27 -9.71
CA GLN A 18 8.76 11.45 -9.15
C GLN A 18 8.51 9.93 -9.22
N ASP A 19 7.24 9.51 -9.22
CA ASP A 19 6.83 8.10 -9.33
C ASP A 19 6.62 7.65 -10.79
N HIS A 20 6.70 8.58 -11.76
CA HIS A 20 6.60 8.30 -13.18
C HIS A 20 7.99 8.11 -13.80
N THR A 21 8.68 7.04 -13.41
CA THR A 21 10.08 6.74 -13.78
C THR A 21 10.35 6.83 -15.29
N LYS A 22 9.45 6.32 -16.13
CA LYS A 22 9.57 6.41 -17.61
C LYS A 22 9.64 7.85 -18.11
N SER A 23 8.85 8.74 -17.51
CA SER A 23 8.84 10.17 -17.84
C SER A 23 10.14 10.83 -17.39
N LEU A 24 10.61 10.56 -16.17
CA LEU A 24 11.88 11.10 -15.66
C LEU A 24 13.07 10.71 -16.56
N HIS A 25 13.17 9.46 -16.98
CA HIS A 25 14.23 9.06 -17.90
C HIS A 25 14.14 9.77 -19.25
N SER A 26 12.94 10.01 -19.76
CA SER A 26 12.74 10.78 -20.98
C SER A 26 13.21 12.23 -20.82
N PHE A 27 13.06 12.81 -19.63
CA PHE A 27 13.49 14.19 -19.34
C PHE A 27 15.01 14.36 -19.40
N LEU A 28 15.79 13.33 -19.06
CA LEU A 28 17.25 13.34 -19.16
C LEU A 28 17.75 13.63 -20.58
N LEU A 29 16.95 13.31 -21.60
CA LEU A 29 17.32 13.39 -23.01
C LEU A 29 16.92 14.72 -23.67
N VAL A 30 16.20 15.60 -22.97
CA VAL A 30 15.62 16.81 -23.57
C VAL A 30 16.69 17.89 -23.78
N ASN A 31 17.38 18.30 -22.73
CA ASN A 31 18.51 19.22 -22.77
C ASN A 31 19.28 19.18 -21.44
N ARG A 32 20.42 19.88 -21.38
CA ARG A 32 21.28 19.94 -20.19
C ARG A 32 20.55 20.40 -18.91
N LEU A 33 19.73 21.44 -19.00
CA LEU A 33 18.99 21.97 -17.84
C LEU A 33 18.00 20.93 -17.29
N TRP A 34 17.27 20.25 -18.17
CA TRP A 34 16.36 19.17 -17.77
C TRP A 34 17.13 18.00 -17.15
N CYS A 35 18.23 17.59 -17.77
CA CYS A 35 19.10 16.54 -17.23
C CYS A 35 19.60 16.87 -15.81
N GLU A 36 20.20 18.04 -15.62
CA GLU A 36 20.72 18.51 -14.31
C GLU A 36 19.61 18.60 -13.25
N THR A 37 18.38 18.95 -13.64
CA THR A 37 17.24 19.06 -12.71
C THR A 37 16.64 17.69 -12.38
N THR A 38 16.59 16.78 -13.35
CA THR A 38 15.97 15.46 -13.19
C THR A 38 16.87 14.47 -12.47
N VAL A 39 18.20 14.49 -12.67
CA VAL A 39 19.12 13.52 -12.07
C VAL A 39 18.97 13.42 -10.55
N PRO A 40 18.94 14.53 -9.77
CA PRO A 40 18.76 14.45 -8.32
C PRO A 40 17.39 13.87 -7.88
N ILE A 41 16.36 13.99 -8.72
CA ILE A 41 15.02 13.45 -8.45
C ILE A 41 14.99 11.95 -8.75
N LEU A 42 15.53 11.56 -9.91
CA LEU A 42 15.60 10.16 -10.34
C LEU A 42 16.47 9.33 -9.39
N TRP A 43 17.64 9.86 -9.01
CA TRP A 43 18.59 9.14 -8.15
C TRP A 43 18.24 9.18 -6.66
N ARG A 44 17.18 9.92 -6.27
CA ARG A 44 16.71 10.02 -4.89
C ARG A 44 16.25 8.68 -4.32
N ASN A 45 15.67 7.82 -5.16
CA ASN A 45 15.02 6.58 -4.76
C ASN A 45 15.53 5.41 -5.60
N THR A 46 16.05 4.37 -4.95
CA THR A 46 16.58 3.18 -5.61
C THR A 46 15.58 2.48 -6.54
N LYS A 47 14.28 2.58 -6.23
CA LYS A 47 13.19 2.00 -7.05
C LYS A 47 13.08 2.63 -8.44
N ASN A 48 13.56 3.86 -8.59
CA ASN A 48 13.44 4.62 -9.82
C ASN A 48 14.58 4.33 -10.82
N TRP A 49 15.59 3.54 -10.44
CA TRP A 49 16.77 3.37 -11.29
C TRP A 49 16.58 2.38 -12.44
N LEU A 50 15.56 1.51 -12.33
CA LEU A 50 15.38 0.37 -13.22
C LEU A 50 14.19 0.61 -14.16
N LEU A 51 14.46 0.62 -15.47
CA LEU A 51 13.43 0.66 -16.51
C LEU A 51 13.25 -0.69 -17.22
N SER A 52 14.31 -1.49 -17.28
CA SER A 52 14.38 -2.77 -18.00
C SER A 52 15.63 -3.56 -17.58
N ASP A 53 15.69 -4.86 -17.90
CA ASP A 53 16.87 -5.69 -17.59
C ASP A 53 18.16 -5.18 -18.26
N LYS A 54 18.08 -4.59 -19.46
CA LYS A 54 19.23 -3.96 -20.14
C LYS A 54 19.77 -2.74 -19.39
N SER A 55 18.91 -2.02 -18.65
CA SER A 55 19.34 -0.88 -17.84
C SER A 55 20.13 -1.29 -16.58
N THR A 56 19.96 -2.53 -16.12
CA THR A 56 20.58 -3.04 -14.88
C THR A 56 22.10 -3.10 -14.97
N GLN A 57 22.67 -3.54 -16.10
CA GLN A 57 24.13 -3.61 -16.31
C GLN A 57 24.79 -2.21 -16.35
N THR A 58 24.11 -1.24 -16.99
CA THR A 58 24.59 0.14 -17.07
C THR A 58 24.56 0.79 -15.69
N LEU A 59 23.48 0.57 -14.93
CA LEU A 59 23.33 1.04 -13.56
C LEU A 59 24.40 0.44 -12.65
N PHE A 60 24.61 -0.88 -12.73
CA PHE A 60 25.66 -1.56 -11.99
C PHE A 60 27.05 -0.98 -12.27
N THR A 61 27.40 -0.78 -13.54
CA THR A 61 28.68 -0.17 -13.94
C THR A 61 28.82 1.27 -13.44
N THR A 62 27.72 2.03 -13.45
CA THR A 62 27.69 3.40 -12.92
C THR A 62 27.95 3.39 -11.40
N LEU A 63 27.28 2.51 -10.66
CA LEU A 63 27.47 2.37 -9.21
C LEU A 63 28.88 1.93 -8.85
N LEU A 64 29.48 1.00 -9.60
CA LEU A 64 30.88 0.61 -9.42
C LEU A 64 31.84 1.79 -9.68
N SER A 65 31.52 2.64 -10.65
CA SER A 65 32.32 3.82 -10.97
C SER A 65 32.27 4.86 -9.84
N CYS A 66 31.16 4.95 -9.13
CA CYS A 66 30.96 5.81 -7.95
C CYS A 66 31.72 5.35 -6.70
N LEU A 67 32.21 4.11 -6.66
CA LEU A 67 32.91 3.59 -5.49
C LEU A 67 34.19 4.40 -5.20
N PRO A 68 34.53 4.61 -3.91
CA PRO A 68 35.84 5.14 -3.53
C PRO A 68 36.99 4.26 -4.04
N GLU A 69 38.17 4.84 -4.27
CA GLU A 69 39.31 4.08 -4.80
C GLU A 69 39.76 2.94 -3.87
N ASP A 70 39.67 3.12 -2.54
CA ASP A 70 39.97 2.05 -1.58
C ASP A 70 38.99 0.87 -1.72
N SER A 71 37.71 1.16 -1.97
CA SER A 71 36.69 0.13 -2.22
C SER A 71 36.95 -0.58 -3.55
N LYS A 72 37.33 0.16 -4.61
CA LYS A 72 37.68 -0.44 -5.91
C LYS A 72 38.90 -1.34 -5.80
N LYS A 73 39.93 -0.90 -5.06
CA LYS A 73 41.12 -1.70 -4.77
C LYS A 73 40.76 -2.97 -4.00
N LEU A 74 39.94 -2.87 -2.95
CA LEU A 74 39.49 -4.03 -2.18
C LEU A 74 38.77 -5.06 -3.05
N LEU A 75 37.89 -4.63 -3.96
CA LEU A 75 37.22 -5.52 -4.90
C LEU A 75 38.23 -6.21 -5.85
N SER A 76 39.18 -5.44 -6.41
CA SER A 76 40.22 -5.96 -7.30
C SER A 76 41.12 -6.98 -6.59
N ASP A 77 41.57 -6.69 -5.37
CA ASP A 77 42.42 -7.57 -4.56
C ASP A 77 41.71 -8.90 -4.24
N ASN A 78 40.38 -8.91 -4.25
CA ASN A 78 39.54 -10.10 -4.07
C ASN A 78 39.11 -10.76 -5.40
N GLY A 79 39.73 -10.39 -6.52
CA GLY A 79 39.52 -11.01 -7.83
C GLY A 79 38.20 -10.61 -8.52
N ILE A 80 37.58 -9.50 -8.10
CA ILE A 80 36.37 -8.96 -8.73
C ILE A 80 36.79 -7.94 -9.78
N ILE A 81 36.55 -8.27 -11.04
CA ILE A 81 36.90 -7.41 -12.17
C ILE A 81 35.91 -6.24 -12.22
N ILE A 82 36.41 -5.04 -11.94
CA ILE A 82 35.68 -3.80 -12.20
C ILE A 82 35.94 -3.43 -13.66
N PRO A 83 34.90 -3.16 -14.47
CA PRO A 83 35.10 -2.65 -15.82
C PRO A 83 36.00 -1.40 -15.75
N PRO A 84 37.01 -1.28 -16.64
CA PRO A 84 37.88 -0.10 -16.62
C PRO A 84 37.01 1.16 -16.72
N PRO A 85 37.33 2.22 -15.97
CA PRO A 85 36.54 3.44 -16.02
C PRO A 85 36.41 3.87 -17.47
N THR A 86 35.20 4.19 -17.92
CA THR A 86 35.07 5.00 -19.13
C THR A 86 35.93 6.24 -18.90
N ALA A 87 36.77 6.60 -19.87
CA ALA A 87 37.78 7.67 -19.71
C ALA A 87 37.21 9.07 -19.37
N GLN A 88 35.89 9.18 -19.16
CA GLN A 88 35.18 10.38 -18.77
C GLN A 88 34.84 10.33 -17.27
N PRO A 89 35.06 11.43 -16.52
CA PRO A 89 34.64 11.53 -15.12
C PRO A 89 33.12 11.38 -15.02
N LEU A 90 32.65 10.91 -13.85
CA LEU A 90 31.22 10.89 -13.55
C LEU A 90 30.64 12.30 -13.72
N LEU A 91 29.57 12.40 -14.50
CA LEU A 91 28.91 13.68 -14.76
C LEU A 91 28.27 14.26 -13.49
N PHE A 92 27.89 13.38 -12.55
CA PHE A 92 27.27 13.74 -11.28
C PHE A 92 27.75 12.83 -10.14
N GLU A 93 27.71 13.34 -8.91
CA GLU A 93 27.85 12.56 -7.68
C GLU A 93 26.56 11.79 -7.39
N TYR A 94 26.21 10.84 -8.26
CA TYR A 94 24.93 10.13 -8.24
C TYR A 94 24.59 9.53 -6.87
N ALA A 95 25.59 8.92 -6.21
CA ALA A 95 25.42 8.31 -4.90
C ALA A 95 24.89 9.32 -3.88
N ALA A 96 25.40 10.56 -3.87
CA ALA A 96 25.04 11.60 -2.89
C ALA A 96 23.58 12.07 -2.97
N PHE A 97 22.89 11.81 -4.09
CA PHE A 97 21.47 12.14 -4.22
C PHE A 97 20.54 11.12 -3.59
N CYS A 98 21.02 9.91 -3.28
CA CYS A 98 20.19 8.84 -2.72
C CYS A 98 19.68 9.21 -1.33
N ARG A 99 18.35 9.27 -1.17
CA ARG A 99 17.66 9.51 0.11
C ARG A 99 16.75 8.35 0.52
N ARG A 100 16.32 7.51 -0.43
CA ARG A 100 15.46 6.35 -0.21
C ARG A 100 16.18 5.09 -0.69
N LEU A 101 16.63 4.27 0.26
CA LEU A 101 17.54 3.15 0.03
C LEU A 101 16.87 1.81 0.32
N SER A 102 16.94 0.87 -0.62
CA SER A 102 16.34 -0.47 -0.51
C SER A 102 17.35 -1.57 -0.74
N TYR A 103 17.38 -2.56 0.15
CA TYR A 103 18.20 -3.75 -0.02
C TYR A 103 17.78 -4.54 -1.25
N ASN A 104 16.47 -4.76 -1.42
CA ASN A 104 15.93 -5.49 -2.56
C ASN A 104 16.42 -4.90 -3.88
N ASP A 105 16.42 -3.57 -4.00
CA ASP A 105 16.78 -2.88 -5.23
C ASP A 105 18.28 -3.05 -5.53
N ILE A 106 19.14 -2.86 -4.52
CA ILE A 106 20.60 -3.09 -4.67
C ILE A 106 20.90 -4.55 -5.01
N ASN A 107 20.23 -5.50 -4.35
CA ASN A 107 20.40 -6.92 -4.65
C ASN A 107 19.96 -7.24 -6.10
N TYR A 108 18.84 -6.67 -6.55
CA TYR A 108 18.36 -6.85 -7.92
C TYR A 108 19.37 -6.32 -8.94
N VAL A 109 20.00 -5.17 -8.68
CA VAL A 109 21.06 -4.64 -9.54
C VAL A 109 22.27 -5.59 -9.62
N ILE A 110 22.70 -6.12 -8.48
CA ILE A 110 23.83 -7.04 -8.38
C ILE A 110 23.51 -8.39 -9.04
N ASP A 111 22.31 -8.93 -8.80
CA ASP A 111 21.85 -10.21 -9.37
C ASP A 111 21.66 -10.12 -10.89
N GLY A 112 21.14 -9.01 -11.41
CA GLY A 112 21.07 -8.77 -12.85
C GLY A 112 22.46 -8.62 -13.50
N ALA A 113 23.45 -8.16 -12.73
CA ALA A 113 24.82 -8.00 -13.20
C ALA A 113 25.64 -9.30 -13.23
N ILE A 114 25.56 -10.08 -12.15
CA ILE A 114 26.46 -11.23 -11.87
C ILE A 114 25.73 -12.59 -12.04
N GLY A 115 24.40 -12.56 -12.25
CA GLY A 115 23.51 -13.72 -12.35
C GLY A 115 22.75 -13.99 -11.05
N ASP A 116 21.69 -14.80 -11.04
CA ASP A 116 20.83 -15.06 -9.87
C ASP A 116 21.60 -15.75 -8.70
N ARG A 117 21.34 -15.33 -7.47
CA ARG A 117 21.89 -15.92 -6.23
C ARG A 117 21.54 -17.41 -6.09
N ARG A 118 20.34 -17.84 -6.51
CA ARG A 118 19.89 -19.24 -6.45
C ARG A 118 20.73 -20.17 -7.32
N LEU A 119 21.37 -19.61 -8.35
CA LEU A 119 22.20 -20.33 -9.33
C LEU A 119 23.70 -20.04 -9.12
N SER A 120 24.07 -19.44 -7.98
CA SER A 120 25.42 -18.98 -7.70
C SER A 120 26.23 -20.00 -6.89
N ASN A 121 27.50 -20.20 -7.27
CA ASN A 121 28.46 -20.91 -6.43
C ASN A 121 28.98 -20.02 -5.28
N SER A 122 29.71 -20.60 -4.32
CA SER A 122 30.24 -19.89 -3.14
C SER A 122 31.05 -18.64 -3.50
N ARG A 123 31.87 -18.70 -4.55
CA ARG A 123 32.67 -17.55 -5.00
C ARG A 123 31.81 -16.41 -5.56
N LYS A 124 30.76 -16.72 -6.32
CA LYS A 124 29.80 -15.71 -6.78
C LYS A 124 29.04 -15.10 -5.61
N LEU A 125 28.61 -15.91 -4.64
CA LEU A 125 27.94 -15.42 -3.43
C LEU A 125 28.83 -14.46 -2.63
N TYR A 126 30.09 -14.82 -2.43
CA TYR A 126 31.09 -13.96 -1.80
C TYR A 126 31.26 -12.63 -2.57
N SER A 127 31.42 -12.70 -3.90
CA SER A 127 31.61 -11.51 -4.73
C SER A 127 30.42 -10.55 -4.62
N LYS A 128 29.19 -11.09 -4.66
CA LYS A 128 27.97 -10.29 -4.49
C LYS A 128 27.89 -9.63 -3.12
N HIS A 129 28.21 -10.37 -2.06
CA HIS A 129 28.22 -9.85 -0.69
C HIS A 129 29.21 -8.69 -0.56
N LEU A 130 30.44 -8.85 -1.05
CA LEU A 130 31.47 -7.82 -0.97
C LEU A 130 31.10 -6.56 -1.78
N ILE A 131 30.59 -6.73 -3.00
CA ILE A 131 30.15 -5.59 -3.83
C ILE A 131 29.01 -4.85 -3.14
N LYS A 132 28.04 -5.58 -2.62
CA LYS A 132 26.92 -5.02 -1.88
C LYS A 132 27.39 -4.22 -0.65
N GLN A 133 28.29 -4.80 0.14
CA GLN A 133 28.91 -4.15 1.28
C GLN A 133 29.54 -2.81 0.88
N GLU A 134 30.37 -2.79 -0.16
CA GLU A 134 31.05 -1.57 -0.59
C GLU A 134 30.09 -0.54 -1.22
N MET A 135 29.05 -0.97 -1.94
CA MET A 135 27.99 -0.07 -2.43
C MET A 135 27.26 0.61 -1.27
N PHE A 136 26.87 -0.15 -0.25
CA PHE A 136 26.23 0.43 0.92
C PHE A 136 27.12 1.36 1.71
N ARG A 137 28.40 1.01 1.87
CA ARG A 137 29.40 1.87 2.49
C ARG A 137 29.53 3.19 1.74
N MET A 138 29.57 3.14 0.40
CA MET A 138 29.57 4.34 -0.44
C MET A 138 28.33 5.20 -0.19
N PHE A 139 27.12 4.62 -0.16
CA PHE A 139 25.91 5.41 0.13
C PHE A 139 25.96 6.06 1.52
N LEU A 140 26.34 5.34 2.56
CA LEU A 140 26.38 5.91 3.91
C LEU A 140 27.48 6.96 4.11
N THR A 141 28.57 6.88 3.35
CA THR A 141 29.65 7.87 3.42
C THR A 141 29.39 9.10 2.56
N ARG A 142 28.69 8.94 1.43
CA ARG A 142 28.40 10.03 0.47
C ARG A 142 27.04 10.69 0.71
N CYS A 143 26.07 9.98 1.28
CA CYS A 143 24.75 10.51 1.62
C CYS A 143 24.69 10.95 3.08
N SER A 144 24.62 12.25 3.31
CA SER A 144 24.43 12.80 4.66
C SER A 144 23.03 12.58 5.23
N THR A 145 22.03 12.26 4.40
CA THR A 145 20.65 12.03 4.87
C THR A 145 20.01 10.89 4.10
N ILE A 146 19.49 9.91 4.83
CA ILE A 146 18.64 8.82 4.35
C ILE A 146 17.32 8.95 5.08
N GLU A 147 16.25 9.17 4.33
CA GLU A 147 14.90 9.40 4.83
C GLU A 147 14.08 8.10 4.85
N PHE A 148 14.37 7.19 3.92
CA PHE A 148 13.74 5.87 3.84
C PHE A 148 14.76 4.76 3.76
N LEU A 149 14.53 3.70 4.54
CA LEU A 149 15.33 2.49 4.52
C LEU A 149 14.45 1.24 4.44
N ASP A 150 14.70 0.40 3.44
CA ASP A 150 14.08 -0.93 3.33
C ASP A 150 15.13 -2.04 3.53
N ILE A 151 15.04 -2.67 4.70
CA ILE A 151 15.81 -3.84 5.14
C ILE A 151 14.91 -5.08 5.27
N SER A 152 13.73 -5.09 4.65
CA SER A 152 12.77 -6.20 4.83
C SER A 152 13.11 -7.47 4.05
N ASP A 153 14.13 -7.44 3.18
CA ASP A 153 14.56 -8.60 2.39
C ASP A 153 15.18 -9.70 3.25
N ARG A 154 14.38 -10.70 3.62
CA ARG A 154 14.84 -11.89 4.38
C ARG A 154 16.07 -12.56 3.79
N LYS A 155 16.14 -12.70 2.47
CA LYS A 155 17.19 -13.50 1.84
C LYS A 155 18.52 -12.78 1.90
N ASN A 156 18.50 -11.47 2.03
CA ASN A 156 19.65 -10.63 1.79
C ASN A 156 19.82 -9.54 2.85
N THR A 157 19.43 -9.73 4.12
CA THR A 157 19.79 -8.77 5.19
C THR A 157 21.08 -9.20 5.88
N ASP A 158 22.15 -9.34 5.10
CA ASP A 158 23.46 -9.85 5.52
C ASP A 158 24.49 -8.75 5.80
N VAL A 159 24.17 -7.49 5.48
CA VAL A 159 25.06 -6.33 5.68
C VAL A 159 24.54 -5.49 6.86
N PRO A 160 25.29 -5.33 7.96
CA PRO A 160 24.81 -4.65 9.16
C PRO A 160 24.97 -3.12 9.08
N LEU A 161 24.19 -2.45 8.22
CA LEU A 161 24.34 -1.00 7.95
C LEU A 161 24.43 -0.07 9.16
N PRO A 162 23.68 -0.28 10.26
CA PRO A 162 23.78 0.62 11.42
C PRO A 162 25.18 0.67 12.07
N TYR A 163 26.06 -0.27 11.74
CA TYR A 163 27.44 -0.33 12.21
C TYR A 163 28.45 0.25 11.22
N PHE A 164 28.02 0.72 10.05
CA PHE A 164 28.92 1.28 9.04
C PHE A 164 29.27 2.72 9.38
N THR A 165 30.48 3.14 9.01
CA THR A 165 30.87 4.56 9.07
C THR A 165 29.91 5.40 8.24
N GLY A 166 29.45 6.51 8.82
CA GLY A 166 28.46 7.40 8.20
C GLY A 166 27.01 7.12 8.62
N ALA A 167 26.69 5.92 9.12
CA ALA A 167 25.32 5.56 9.51
C ALA A 167 24.70 6.52 10.55
N GLU A 168 25.50 6.99 11.52
CA GLU A 168 25.06 7.95 12.54
C GLU A 168 24.59 9.27 11.93
N THR A 169 25.25 9.72 10.87
CA THR A 169 24.87 10.94 10.14
C THR A 169 23.70 10.65 9.20
N SER A 170 23.80 9.60 8.38
CA SER A 170 22.82 9.26 7.36
C SER A 170 21.44 8.93 7.95
N PHE A 171 21.38 8.17 9.05
CA PHE A 171 20.12 7.71 9.64
C PHE A 171 19.52 8.68 10.67
N LEU A 172 20.18 9.80 10.98
CA LEU A 172 19.64 10.83 11.88
C LEU A 172 18.28 11.37 11.41
N HIS A 173 18.09 11.41 10.09
CA HIS A 173 16.88 11.90 9.42
C HIS A 173 15.96 10.78 8.90
N LEU A 174 16.18 9.53 9.33
CA LEU A 174 15.35 8.41 8.92
C LEU A 174 13.92 8.59 9.43
N CYS A 175 12.96 8.73 8.51
CA CYS A 175 11.55 8.97 8.81
C CYS A 175 10.65 7.79 8.44
N GLU A 176 11.11 6.90 7.55
CA GLU A 176 10.37 5.71 7.15
C GLU A 176 11.29 4.48 7.15
N LEU A 177 10.89 3.45 7.89
CA LEU A 177 11.62 2.19 7.98
C LEU A 177 10.71 1.04 7.54
N ARG A 178 11.21 0.22 6.64
CA ARG A 178 10.63 -1.07 6.27
C ARG A 178 11.57 -2.18 6.70
N CYS A 179 11.13 -3.06 7.59
CA CYS A 179 11.95 -4.14 8.14
C CYS A 179 11.15 -5.43 8.32
N ASN A 180 11.78 -6.44 8.91
CA ASN A 180 11.11 -7.67 9.30
C ASN A 180 11.60 -8.16 10.67
N THR A 181 10.83 -9.04 11.32
CA THR A 181 11.14 -9.51 12.68
C THR A 181 12.28 -10.52 12.77
N GLU A 182 12.72 -11.12 11.67
CA GLU A 182 13.87 -12.04 11.63
C GLU A 182 15.24 -11.34 11.64
N ILE A 183 15.27 -10.03 11.40
CA ILE A 183 16.52 -9.26 11.46
C ILE A 183 17.09 -9.33 12.89
N PRO A 184 18.40 -9.57 13.06
CA PRO A 184 19.00 -9.69 14.39
C PRO A 184 18.71 -8.48 15.28
N SER A 185 18.30 -8.70 16.53
CA SER A 185 17.98 -7.63 17.49
C SER A 185 19.11 -6.60 17.65
N SER A 186 20.38 -7.02 17.53
CA SER A 186 21.54 -6.13 17.58
C SER A 186 21.51 -5.01 16.53
N ILE A 187 20.99 -5.29 15.34
CA ILE A 187 20.81 -4.28 14.29
C ILE A 187 19.85 -3.19 14.79
N PHE A 188 18.72 -3.58 15.35
CA PHE A 188 17.73 -2.65 15.86
C PHE A 188 18.18 -1.92 17.13
N TYR A 189 18.92 -2.58 18.03
CA TYR A 189 19.54 -1.89 19.17
C TYR A 189 20.48 -0.77 18.70
N ARG A 190 21.30 -1.05 17.67
CA ARG A 190 22.15 -0.02 17.07
C ARG A 190 21.34 1.08 16.39
N MET A 191 20.25 0.75 15.70
CA MET A 191 19.35 1.76 15.14
C MET A 191 18.69 2.62 16.22
N ALA A 192 18.29 2.04 17.35
CA ALA A 192 17.66 2.76 18.47
C ALA A 192 18.60 3.79 19.12
N GLN A 193 19.92 3.58 19.04
CA GLN A 193 20.92 4.56 19.46
C GLN A 193 20.94 5.80 18.55
N ILE A 194 20.63 5.63 17.26
CA ILE A 194 20.82 6.66 16.21
C ILE A 194 19.49 7.34 15.83
N CYS A 195 18.43 6.55 15.61
CA CYS A 195 17.18 6.97 14.99
C CYS A 195 16.15 7.38 16.06
N ARG A 196 15.68 8.63 16.00
CA ARG A 196 14.64 9.17 16.89
C ARG A 196 13.40 9.71 16.16
N ASN A 197 13.47 9.79 14.82
CA ASN A 197 12.54 10.54 13.98
C ASN A 197 11.67 9.65 13.06
N ILE A 198 11.63 8.33 13.27
CA ILE A 198 10.82 7.45 12.42
C ILE A 198 9.35 7.80 12.63
N GLU A 199 8.68 8.19 11.54
CA GLU A 199 7.25 8.50 11.50
C GLU A 199 6.42 7.32 11.00
N THR A 200 6.99 6.50 10.12
CA THR A 200 6.33 5.36 9.49
C THR A 200 7.17 4.10 9.64
N LEU A 201 6.58 3.07 10.23
CA LEU A 201 7.21 1.77 10.41
C LEU A 201 6.37 0.68 9.74
N PHE A 202 6.96 -0.02 8.77
CA PHE A 202 6.41 -1.22 8.18
C PHE A 202 7.20 -2.44 8.64
N ILE A 203 6.50 -3.44 9.14
CA ILE A 203 7.09 -4.71 9.59
C ILE A 203 6.50 -5.86 8.77
N GLY A 204 7.37 -6.55 8.03
CA GLY A 204 7.11 -7.91 7.56
C GLY A 204 7.25 -8.89 8.72
N TYR A 205 6.16 -9.50 9.15
CA TYR A 205 6.20 -10.42 10.27
C TYR A 205 6.55 -11.84 9.83
N TYR A 206 7.55 -12.36 10.52
CA TYR A 206 7.95 -13.75 10.58
C TYR A 206 7.92 -14.17 12.05
N PRO A 207 7.57 -15.43 12.37
CA PRO A 207 6.96 -15.82 13.64
C PRO A 207 7.90 -15.80 14.86
N PHE A 208 8.42 -14.62 15.17
CA PHE A 208 9.43 -14.31 16.17
C PHE A 208 9.15 -12.91 16.69
N ASP A 209 9.11 -12.76 18.01
CA ASP A 209 9.21 -11.46 18.65
C ASP A 209 10.64 -10.91 18.52
N ASN A 210 10.81 -9.59 18.64
CA ASN A 210 12.11 -8.95 18.45
C ASN A 210 12.29 -7.78 19.43
N GLU A 211 13.05 -8.03 20.51
CA GLU A 211 13.34 -7.05 21.56
C GLU A 211 14.08 -5.81 21.04
N GLY A 212 14.95 -5.98 20.05
CA GLY A 212 15.64 -4.86 19.42
C GLY A 212 14.68 -3.95 18.67
N LEU A 213 13.76 -4.54 17.90
CA LEU A 213 12.74 -3.79 17.17
C LEU A 213 11.75 -3.11 18.14
N ALA A 214 11.37 -3.79 19.22
CA ALA A 214 10.58 -3.19 20.29
C ALA A 214 11.30 -1.97 20.90
N THR A 215 12.58 -2.11 21.24
CA THR A 215 13.41 -0.99 21.74
C THR A 215 13.46 0.16 20.74
N LEU A 216 13.60 -0.15 19.44
CA LEU A 216 13.59 0.87 18.39
C LEU A 216 12.26 1.62 18.34
N ILE A 217 11.12 0.93 18.48
CA ILE A 217 9.78 1.54 18.51
C ILE A 217 9.65 2.50 19.70
N GLU A 218 10.02 2.06 20.90
CA GLU A 218 9.89 2.83 22.15
C GLU A 218 10.62 4.18 22.09
N VAL A 219 11.80 4.20 21.47
CA VAL A 219 12.64 5.41 21.41
C VAL A 219 12.20 6.43 20.36
N GLN A 220 11.18 6.13 19.53
CA GLN A 220 10.74 7.06 18.49
C GLN A 220 9.90 8.20 19.06
N GLU A 221 10.23 9.43 18.67
CA GLU A 221 9.52 10.63 19.10
C GLU A 221 8.30 10.95 18.22
N LYS A 222 8.34 10.51 16.95
CA LYS A 222 7.40 10.95 15.90
C LYS A 222 6.60 9.83 15.23
N LEU A 223 6.60 8.62 15.81
CA LEU A 223 5.92 7.46 15.20
C LEU A 223 4.41 7.70 15.12
N LYS A 224 3.88 7.80 13.89
CA LYS A 224 2.46 8.04 13.59
C LYS A 224 1.82 6.86 12.87
N ASN A 225 2.58 6.18 12.03
CA ASN A 225 2.09 5.13 11.15
C ASN A 225 2.78 3.82 11.48
N PHE A 226 1.98 2.82 11.83
CA PHE A 226 2.48 1.48 12.09
C PHE A 226 1.72 0.47 11.23
N GLU A 227 2.46 -0.28 10.43
CA GLU A 227 1.93 -1.34 9.59
C GLU A 227 2.67 -2.63 9.85
N CYS A 228 1.93 -3.71 10.09
CA CYS A 228 2.51 -5.02 10.34
C CYS A 228 1.76 -6.08 9.53
N GLN A 229 2.48 -6.74 8.62
CA GLN A 229 1.91 -7.76 7.75
C GLN A 229 2.61 -9.09 7.94
N SER A 230 1.86 -10.13 8.32
CA SER A 230 2.34 -11.50 8.31
C SER A 230 2.59 -11.95 6.87
N GLN A 231 3.84 -12.30 6.58
CA GLN A 231 4.26 -12.81 5.27
C GLN A 231 4.22 -14.34 5.32
N ILE A 232 3.15 -14.96 4.81
CA ILE A 232 3.18 -16.41 4.57
C ILE A 232 4.06 -16.74 3.37
N ARG A 233 4.88 -17.78 3.56
CA ARG A 233 5.57 -18.52 2.51
C ARG A 233 4.59 -18.93 1.40
N ASN A 234 4.72 -18.38 0.20
CA ASN A 234 4.41 -19.10 -1.05
C ASN A 234 5.51 -20.14 -1.40
N THR A 235 6.34 -20.54 -0.44
CA THR A 235 7.24 -21.69 -0.53
C THR A 235 6.57 -22.81 0.28
N GLU A 236 5.66 -23.59 -0.28
CA GLU A 236 5.89 -24.54 -1.37
C GLU A 236 4.79 -24.45 -2.45
N TYR A 237 4.95 -23.57 -3.44
CA TYR A 237 4.76 -24.05 -4.82
C TYR A 237 6.11 -24.63 -5.25
N THR A 238 6.44 -25.82 -4.74
CA THR A 238 7.24 -26.72 -5.56
C THR A 238 6.34 -27.07 -6.74
N GLU A 239 6.75 -26.68 -7.94
CA GLU A 239 6.37 -27.44 -9.13
C GLU A 239 6.49 -28.93 -8.78
N TYR A 240 5.44 -29.70 -9.06
CA TYR A 240 5.16 -31.06 -8.56
C TYR A 240 4.50 -31.17 -7.18
N THR A 241 3.23 -30.79 -7.08
CA THR A 241 2.14 -31.70 -6.63
C THR A 241 0.79 -31.18 -7.12
N GLU A 242 0.31 -31.74 -8.24
CA GLU A 242 -1.11 -32.05 -8.34
C GLU A 242 -1.47 -32.89 -7.09
N TYR A 243 -2.50 -32.50 -6.35
CA TYR A 243 -2.95 -33.15 -5.10
C TYR A 243 -2.03 -32.99 -3.87
N ALA A 244 -1.77 -31.76 -3.43
CA ALA A 244 -1.54 -31.54 -2.00
C ALA A 244 -2.91 -31.42 -1.32
N GLU A 245 -3.39 -32.52 -0.76
CA GLU A 245 -4.49 -32.52 0.20
C GLU A 245 -4.26 -31.42 1.24
N TYR A 246 -5.33 -30.69 1.56
CA TYR A 246 -5.42 -29.71 2.63
C TYR A 246 -5.13 -30.40 3.97
N THR A 247 -3.87 -30.67 4.27
CA THR A 247 -3.44 -31.18 5.55
C THR A 247 -3.47 -30.03 6.53
N THR A 248 -4.54 -30.03 7.33
CA THR A 248 -4.74 -29.37 8.62
C THR A 248 -3.69 -29.83 9.64
N LEU A 249 -2.40 -29.72 9.31
CA LEU A 249 -1.37 -29.70 10.33
C LEU A 249 -1.51 -28.37 11.06
N GLU A 250 -2.26 -28.40 12.16
CA GLU A 250 -2.28 -27.37 13.20
C GLU A 250 -0.84 -26.97 13.50
N ARG A 251 -0.37 -25.91 12.83
CA ARG A 251 0.90 -25.29 13.20
C ARG A 251 0.69 -24.82 14.63
N PRO A 252 1.59 -25.16 15.57
CA PRO A 252 1.45 -24.74 16.95
C PRO A 252 1.19 -23.23 17.01
N PRO A 253 0.31 -22.77 17.92
CA PRO A 253 -0.02 -21.35 18.03
C PRO A 253 1.28 -20.56 18.17
N LYS A 254 1.55 -19.74 17.16
CA LYS A 254 2.78 -18.94 17.13
C LYS A 254 2.64 -17.86 18.20
N PRO A 255 3.64 -17.70 19.08
CA PRO A 255 3.53 -16.81 20.22
C PRO A 255 3.32 -15.35 19.75
N PRO A 256 2.49 -14.57 20.46
CA PRO A 256 2.31 -13.15 20.17
C PRO A 256 3.63 -12.37 20.37
N CYS A 257 3.84 -11.28 19.62
CA CYS A 257 4.99 -10.40 19.83
C CYS A 257 4.73 -9.46 21.01
N LYS A 258 4.87 -9.98 22.22
CA LYS A 258 4.63 -9.25 23.47
C LYS A 258 5.53 -8.01 23.61
N ASN A 259 6.78 -8.08 23.16
CA ASN A 259 7.70 -6.95 23.25
C ASN A 259 7.29 -5.84 22.29
N ILE A 260 7.02 -6.17 21.02
CA ILE A 260 6.55 -5.18 20.03
C ILE A 260 5.22 -4.56 20.47
N ALA A 261 4.32 -5.36 21.03
CA ALA A 261 3.06 -4.90 21.59
C ALA A 261 3.24 -3.89 22.73
N SER A 262 4.05 -4.26 23.73
CA SER A 262 4.37 -3.38 24.86
C SER A 262 4.98 -2.07 24.36
N ALA A 263 5.91 -2.14 23.41
CA ALA A 263 6.50 -0.96 22.79
C ALA A 263 5.45 -0.06 22.14
N LEU A 264 4.48 -0.62 21.41
CA LEU A 264 3.39 0.15 20.81
C LEU A 264 2.48 0.81 21.83
N SER A 265 2.17 0.11 22.93
CA SER A 265 1.43 0.68 24.06
C SER A 265 2.12 1.94 24.60
N THR A 266 3.45 1.95 24.72
CA THR A 266 4.20 3.14 25.18
C THR A 266 4.11 4.35 24.25
N CYS A 267 3.92 4.13 22.95
CA CYS A 267 3.78 5.19 21.96
C CYS A 267 2.34 5.39 21.44
N SER A 268 1.36 4.76 22.09
CA SER A 268 -0.05 4.74 21.68
C SER A 268 -0.66 6.13 21.48
N ASN A 269 -0.25 7.12 22.27
CA ASN A 269 -0.69 8.51 22.13
C ASN A 269 -0.15 9.21 20.86
N LYS A 270 0.88 8.69 20.21
CA LYS A 270 1.46 9.27 18.97
C LYS A 270 0.86 8.66 17.71
N LEU A 271 0.38 7.42 17.79
CA LEU A 271 -0.11 6.66 16.66
C LEU A 271 -1.43 7.21 16.11
N ILE A 272 -1.47 7.40 14.80
CA ILE A 272 -2.60 7.93 14.03
C ILE A 272 -3.13 6.87 13.07
N ASN A 273 -2.24 6.08 12.49
CA ASN A 273 -2.56 5.07 11.49
C ASN A 273 -2.04 3.70 11.94
N LEU A 274 -2.93 2.72 11.97
CA LEU A 274 -2.63 1.36 12.35
C LEU A 274 -3.12 0.41 11.27
N ALA A 275 -2.24 -0.44 10.78
CA ALA A 275 -2.55 -1.43 9.76
C ALA A 275 -2.02 -2.80 10.16
N PHE A 276 -2.89 -3.80 10.14
CA PHE A 276 -2.54 -5.20 10.36
C PHE A 276 -2.99 -6.04 9.18
N GLY A 277 -2.22 -7.07 8.86
CA GLY A 277 -2.69 -8.06 7.90
C GLY A 277 -1.89 -9.36 7.85
N GLY A 278 -2.35 -10.25 6.98
CA GLY A 278 -1.86 -11.62 6.83
C GLY A 278 -2.53 -12.60 7.79
N ASP A 279 -1.88 -13.74 8.00
CA ASP A 279 -2.49 -14.92 8.64
C ASP A 279 -2.28 -15.05 10.15
N ILE A 280 -1.52 -14.13 10.76
CA ILE A 280 -1.05 -14.28 12.15
C ILE A 280 -1.08 -12.92 12.85
N ILE A 281 -1.56 -12.93 14.10
CA ILE A 281 -1.49 -11.76 14.98
C ILE A 281 -0.07 -11.53 15.47
N ILE A 282 0.28 -10.24 15.48
CA ILE A 282 1.56 -9.74 15.98
C ILE A 282 1.35 -8.95 17.27
N ILE A 283 0.19 -8.32 17.46
CA ILE A 283 -0.06 -7.37 18.56
C ILE A 283 -1.34 -7.75 19.32
N PRO A 284 -1.27 -7.95 20.65
CA PRO A 284 -2.41 -8.12 21.54
C PRO A 284 -3.42 -7.01 21.32
N SER A 285 -4.67 -7.41 21.31
CA SER A 285 -5.79 -6.55 20.99
C SER A 285 -6.02 -5.44 22.03
N SER A 286 -5.61 -5.66 23.28
CA SER A 286 -5.50 -4.63 24.33
C SER A 286 -4.70 -3.41 23.89
N THR A 287 -3.66 -3.60 23.08
CA THR A 287 -2.81 -2.52 22.56
C THR A 287 -3.61 -1.56 21.67
N ILE A 288 -4.57 -2.08 20.88
CA ILE A 288 -5.39 -1.25 19.99
C ILE A 288 -6.31 -0.34 20.82
N ALA A 289 -6.80 -0.86 21.95
CA ALA A 289 -7.69 -0.12 22.84
C ALA A 289 -7.03 1.10 23.51
N GLU A 290 -5.69 1.11 23.61
CA GLU A 290 -4.92 2.20 24.21
C GLU A 290 -4.65 3.35 23.23
N ILE A 291 -4.82 3.14 21.92
CA ILE A 291 -4.48 4.12 20.88
C ILE A 291 -5.65 5.11 20.69
N ALA A 292 -5.81 6.03 21.65
CA ALA A 292 -6.91 6.99 21.66
C ALA A 292 -6.93 7.95 20.44
N ASN A 293 -5.76 8.20 19.81
CA ASN A 293 -5.61 9.14 18.70
C ASN A 293 -5.76 8.49 17.31
N LEU A 294 -6.15 7.22 17.26
CA LEU A 294 -6.28 6.47 16.01
C LEU A 294 -7.31 7.12 15.06
N GLN A 295 -6.87 7.46 13.86
CA GLN A 295 -7.72 8.01 12.79
C GLN A 295 -7.94 7.01 11.65
N VAL A 296 -6.98 6.12 11.41
CA VAL A 296 -7.07 5.09 10.36
C VAL A 296 -6.78 3.72 10.94
N LEU A 297 -7.71 2.79 10.75
CA LEU A 297 -7.55 1.38 11.07
C LEU A 297 -7.71 0.56 9.78
N ARG A 298 -6.68 -0.21 9.41
CA ARG A 298 -6.73 -1.20 8.33
C ARG A 298 -6.52 -2.60 8.86
N LEU A 299 -7.41 -3.53 8.52
CA LEU A 299 -7.33 -4.95 8.87
C LEU A 299 -7.43 -5.80 7.61
N ASP A 300 -6.44 -6.62 7.29
CA ASP A 300 -6.39 -7.37 6.03
C ASP A 300 -6.03 -8.84 6.28
N PHE A 301 -7.03 -9.70 6.49
CA PHE A 301 -6.82 -11.08 6.96
C PHE A 301 -6.83 -12.08 5.81
N ASN A 302 -5.79 -12.89 5.62
CA ASN A 302 -5.72 -13.76 4.44
C ASN A 302 -6.53 -15.06 4.57
N ARG A 303 -6.26 -15.90 5.59
CA ARG A 303 -6.85 -17.26 5.72
C ARG A 303 -7.75 -17.44 6.94
N ASN A 304 -7.49 -16.73 8.03
CA ASN A 304 -8.27 -16.86 9.27
C ASN A 304 -8.59 -15.48 9.84
N LEU A 305 -9.85 -15.29 10.25
CA LEU A 305 -10.21 -14.23 11.18
C LEU A 305 -9.58 -14.53 12.53
N ASN A 306 -9.12 -13.49 13.22
CA ASN A 306 -8.66 -13.66 14.57
C ASN A 306 -9.70 -13.17 15.57
N GLU A 307 -10.35 -14.12 16.24
CA GLU A 307 -11.41 -13.87 17.22
C GLU A 307 -10.93 -12.94 18.36
N GLU A 308 -9.68 -13.01 18.82
CA GLU A 308 -9.16 -12.18 19.93
C GLU A 308 -9.08 -10.68 19.58
N ILE A 309 -8.64 -10.34 18.36
CA ILE A 309 -8.68 -8.94 17.88
C ILE A 309 -10.13 -8.50 17.73
N LEU A 310 -10.97 -9.34 17.16
CA LEU A 310 -12.37 -9.00 16.93
C LEU A 310 -13.12 -8.78 18.25
N GLU A 311 -12.93 -9.66 19.23
CA GLU A 311 -13.51 -9.55 20.58
C GLU A 311 -13.07 -8.26 21.28
N SER A 312 -11.80 -7.89 21.22
CA SER A 312 -11.35 -6.64 21.85
C SER A 312 -11.81 -5.39 21.11
N LEU A 313 -11.79 -5.40 19.78
CA LEU A 313 -12.33 -4.31 18.97
C LEU A 313 -13.82 -4.10 19.24
N GLU A 314 -14.55 -5.16 19.60
CA GLU A 314 -15.96 -5.09 19.97
C GLU A 314 -16.22 -4.13 21.16
N PHE A 315 -15.31 -4.09 22.12
CA PHE A 315 -15.45 -3.30 23.34
C PHE A 315 -14.67 -1.98 23.31
N THR A 316 -13.80 -1.80 22.32
CA THR A 316 -12.89 -0.67 22.21
C THR A 316 -13.58 0.61 21.73
N ALA A 317 -13.35 1.72 22.43
CA ALA A 317 -13.77 3.05 21.98
C ALA A 317 -12.69 3.70 21.11
N LEU A 318 -13.01 3.98 19.84
CA LEU A 318 -12.12 4.67 18.91
C LEU A 318 -12.74 6.02 18.46
N PRO A 319 -12.84 7.01 19.36
CA PRO A 319 -13.62 8.23 19.13
C PRO A 319 -13.07 9.12 18.00
N ASN A 320 -11.79 8.96 17.66
CA ASN A 320 -11.12 9.74 16.62
C ASN A 320 -11.06 9.01 15.27
N LEU A 321 -11.58 7.78 15.18
CA LEU A 321 -11.50 6.97 13.97
C LEU A 321 -12.30 7.61 12.84
N LYS A 322 -11.62 7.88 11.71
CA LYS A 322 -12.19 8.44 10.49
C LYS A 322 -12.28 7.42 9.37
N ILE A 323 -11.31 6.51 9.29
CA ILE A 323 -11.20 5.56 8.19
C ILE A 323 -11.09 4.14 8.76
N LEU A 324 -12.05 3.30 8.38
CA LEU A 324 -12.02 1.87 8.60
C LEU A 324 -11.87 1.16 7.25
N LYS A 325 -10.79 0.39 7.11
CA LYS A 325 -10.49 -0.41 5.92
C LYS A 325 -10.39 -1.88 6.30
N MET A 326 -11.08 -2.75 5.57
CA MET A 326 -11.01 -4.20 5.80
C MET A 326 -10.88 -4.98 4.50
N GLY A 327 -9.87 -5.84 4.41
CA GLY A 327 -9.53 -6.69 3.27
C GLY A 327 -9.46 -8.17 3.63
N GLY A 328 -9.29 -9.00 2.60
CA GLY A 328 -9.20 -10.46 2.75
C GLY A 328 -10.50 -11.08 3.28
N ILE A 329 -10.43 -11.78 4.41
CA ILE A 329 -11.59 -12.28 5.14
C ILE A 329 -12.14 -11.15 6.01
N LEU A 330 -13.41 -10.83 5.77
CA LEU A 330 -14.11 -9.78 6.49
C LEU A 330 -14.55 -10.27 7.86
N ALA A 331 -14.42 -9.41 8.87
CA ALA A 331 -15.07 -9.64 10.16
C ALA A 331 -16.60 -9.69 9.97
N PRO A 332 -17.32 -10.42 10.84
CA PRO A 332 -18.78 -10.41 10.83
C PRO A 332 -19.31 -8.97 10.90
N LEU A 333 -20.24 -8.61 10.01
CA LEU A 333 -20.73 -7.23 9.92
C LEU A 333 -21.37 -6.75 11.23
N ILE A 334 -21.90 -7.67 12.05
CA ILE A 334 -22.42 -7.36 13.40
C ILE A 334 -21.32 -6.75 14.27
N MET A 335 -20.10 -7.31 14.23
CA MET A 335 -18.96 -6.81 15.00
C MET A 335 -18.50 -5.44 14.49
N LEU A 336 -18.42 -5.27 13.16
CA LEU A 336 -18.14 -3.97 12.55
C LEU A 336 -19.19 -2.93 12.96
N GLY A 337 -20.47 -3.31 13.03
CA GLY A 337 -21.54 -2.45 13.53
C GLY A 337 -21.33 -2.03 14.99
N ARG A 338 -20.87 -2.94 15.87
CA ARG A 338 -20.53 -2.62 17.26
C ARG A 338 -19.37 -1.63 17.33
N LEU A 339 -18.34 -1.80 16.50
CA LEU A 339 -17.21 -0.85 16.39
C LEU A 339 -17.69 0.54 15.94
N ILE A 340 -18.50 0.61 14.88
CA ILE A 340 -19.04 1.87 14.33
C ILE A 340 -19.76 2.69 15.41
N ARG A 341 -20.59 2.05 16.23
CA ARG A 341 -21.30 2.71 17.35
C ARG A 341 -20.36 3.39 18.35
N ARG A 342 -19.11 2.95 18.45
CA ARG A 342 -18.09 3.46 19.38
C ARG A 342 -17.17 4.52 18.76
N THR A 343 -17.39 4.90 17.51
CA THR A 343 -16.57 5.92 16.81
C THR A 343 -17.03 7.37 17.00
N ARG A 344 -18.02 7.61 17.89
CA ARG A 344 -18.61 8.94 18.14
C ARG A 344 -19.02 9.69 16.86
N ASN A 345 -19.55 8.96 15.88
CA ASN A 345 -20.04 9.50 14.62
C ASN A 345 -18.97 10.23 13.79
N ASN A 346 -17.69 9.84 13.96
CA ASN A 346 -16.57 10.51 13.31
C ASN A 346 -16.08 9.81 12.02
N LEU A 347 -16.64 8.65 11.68
CA LEU A 347 -16.27 7.92 10.47
C LEU A 347 -16.60 8.70 9.19
N GLU A 348 -15.59 8.85 8.35
CA GLU A 348 -15.65 9.46 7.02
C GLU A 348 -15.55 8.40 5.91
N LYS A 349 -14.95 7.24 6.19
CA LYS A 349 -14.81 6.15 5.22
C LYS A 349 -14.89 4.78 5.85
N ILE A 350 -15.72 3.93 5.26
CA ILE A 350 -15.79 2.49 5.53
C ILE A 350 -15.58 1.77 4.19
N SER A 351 -14.48 1.03 4.08
CA SER A 351 -14.07 0.35 2.84
C SER A 351 -13.84 -1.12 3.13
N LEU A 352 -14.64 -1.98 2.50
CA LEU A 352 -14.69 -3.41 2.77
C LEU A 352 -14.42 -4.19 1.48
N TYR A 353 -13.14 -4.44 1.21
CA TYR A 353 -12.62 -4.98 -0.05
C TYR A 353 -12.19 -6.44 0.00
N GLY A 354 -12.59 -7.13 1.07
CA GLY A 354 -12.41 -8.58 1.18
C GLY A 354 -13.19 -9.39 0.15
N TRP A 355 -12.83 -10.66 0.04
CA TRP A 355 -13.45 -11.63 -0.88
C TRP A 355 -14.58 -12.43 -0.22
N ALA A 356 -14.57 -12.57 1.11
CA ALA A 356 -15.61 -13.33 1.84
C ALA A 356 -16.98 -12.61 1.82
N THR A 357 -18.06 -13.36 1.54
CA THR A 357 -19.43 -12.87 1.63
C THR A 357 -19.92 -12.88 3.09
N PRO A 358 -20.60 -11.82 3.55
CA PRO A 358 -21.15 -11.77 4.91
C PRO A 358 -22.45 -12.58 5.02
N GLU A 359 -22.88 -12.90 6.24
CA GLU A 359 -24.20 -13.52 6.46
C GLU A 359 -25.33 -12.55 6.07
N THR A 360 -26.32 -13.00 5.28
CA THR A 360 -27.43 -12.19 4.76
C THR A 360 -28.15 -11.38 5.84
N LYS A 361 -28.45 -12.00 6.99
CA LYS A 361 -29.16 -11.34 8.10
C LYS A 361 -28.37 -10.18 8.71
N SER A 362 -27.04 -10.22 8.61
CA SER A 362 -26.16 -9.19 9.17
C SER A 362 -26.11 -7.92 8.33
N ILE A 363 -26.42 -8.00 7.03
CA ILE A 363 -26.34 -6.88 6.08
C ILE A 363 -27.30 -5.76 6.48
N GLY A 364 -28.58 -6.07 6.67
CA GLY A 364 -29.57 -5.04 7.02
C GLY A 364 -29.31 -4.42 8.38
N ILE A 365 -28.82 -5.20 9.35
CA ILE A 365 -28.39 -4.69 10.67
C ILE A 365 -27.24 -3.70 10.51
N PHE A 366 -26.22 -4.08 9.72
CA PHE A 366 -25.07 -3.25 9.46
C PHE A 366 -25.44 -1.94 8.75
N ASN A 367 -26.25 -2.01 7.69
CA ASN A 367 -26.69 -0.83 6.95
C ASN A 367 -27.44 0.18 7.84
N LYS A 368 -28.33 -0.31 8.71
CA LYS A 368 -29.05 0.54 9.69
C LYS A 368 -28.09 1.18 10.70
N VAL A 369 -27.08 0.44 11.16
CA VAL A 369 -26.04 1.00 12.04
C VAL A 369 -25.23 2.08 11.34
N VAL A 370 -24.82 1.86 10.09
CA VAL A 370 -24.09 2.86 9.30
C VAL A 370 -24.92 4.13 9.16
N ALA A 371 -26.20 4.00 8.75
CA ALA A 371 -27.10 5.14 8.61
C ALA A 371 -27.25 5.94 9.92
N GLN A 372 -27.36 5.25 11.06
CA GLN A 372 -27.60 5.89 12.35
C GLN A 372 -26.33 6.51 12.98
N TYR A 373 -25.17 5.88 12.82
CA TYR A 373 -23.95 6.20 13.57
C TYR A 373 -22.80 6.72 12.71
N ALA A 374 -22.96 6.87 11.39
CA ALA A 374 -21.93 7.45 10.52
C ALA A 374 -22.47 8.60 9.64
N PRO A 375 -23.04 9.68 10.21
CA PRO A 375 -23.59 10.80 9.43
C PRO A 375 -22.52 11.55 8.59
N LYS A 376 -21.25 11.56 9.03
CA LYS A 376 -20.14 12.22 8.31
C LYS A 376 -19.52 11.38 7.19
N LEU A 377 -20.12 10.23 6.87
CA LEU A 377 -19.56 9.27 5.95
C LEU A 377 -19.51 9.85 4.53
N LYS A 378 -18.34 9.81 3.91
CA LYS A 378 -18.08 10.22 2.52
C LYS A 378 -17.97 9.03 1.57
N TYR A 379 -17.48 7.90 2.07
CA TYR A 379 -17.28 6.69 1.27
C TYR A 379 -17.72 5.43 2.02
N LEU A 380 -18.56 4.62 1.38
CA LEU A 380 -19.05 3.36 1.93
C LEU A 380 -18.89 2.21 0.95
N THR A 381 -18.46 1.04 1.44
CA THR A 381 -18.74 -0.26 0.83
C THR A 381 -19.77 -1.00 1.67
N THR A 382 -20.82 -1.52 1.01
CA THR A 382 -21.82 -2.36 1.66
C THR A 382 -22.40 -3.40 0.68
N TRP A 383 -23.33 -4.23 1.16
CA TRP A 383 -24.03 -5.25 0.40
C TRP A 383 -25.53 -4.94 0.29
N CYS A 384 -26.13 -5.53 -0.74
CA CYS A 384 -27.56 -5.58 -0.95
C CYS A 384 -27.94 -7.00 -1.41
N TYR A 385 -29.18 -7.39 -1.16
CA TYR A 385 -29.73 -8.68 -1.57
C TYR A 385 -31.21 -8.52 -1.94
N GLU A 386 -31.75 -9.46 -2.73
CA GLU A 386 -33.18 -9.55 -3.07
C GLU A 386 -33.82 -8.27 -3.63
N ASN A 387 -33.06 -7.44 -4.36
CA ASN A 387 -33.53 -6.15 -4.90
C ASN A 387 -34.12 -5.20 -3.85
N ASN A 388 -33.79 -5.37 -2.57
CA ASN A 388 -34.27 -4.51 -1.50
C ASN A 388 -33.28 -3.39 -1.19
N PHE A 389 -33.47 -2.25 -1.87
CA PHE A 389 -32.63 -1.06 -1.70
C PHE A 389 -33.09 -0.13 -0.56
N THR A 390 -34.07 -0.51 0.26
CA THR A 390 -34.62 0.34 1.33
C THR A 390 -33.54 0.77 2.33
N ASP A 391 -32.66 -0.16 2.72
CA ASP A 391 -31.55 0.13 3.63
C ASP A 391 -30.47 1.03 2.97
N ILE A 392 -30.31 0.94 1.65
CA ILE A 392 -29.41 1.80 0.88
C ILE A 392 -29.98 3.22 0.80
N GLU A 393 -31.28 3.36 0.53
CA GLU A 393 -31.97 4.65 0.56
C GLU A 393 -31.87 5.31 1.94
N LEU A 394 -32.05 4.53 3.02
CA LEU A 394 -31.87 5.00 4.40
C LEU A 394 -30.46 5.58 4.63
N ILE A 395 -29.41 4.88 4.17
CA ILE A 395 -28.03 5.37 4.26
C ILE A 395 -27.87 6.68 3.49
N LEU A 396 -28.34 6.74 2.24
CA LEU A 396 -28.17 7.90 1.37
C LEU A 396 -28.88 9.16 1.90
N ASN A 397 -29.99 8.97 2.63
CA ASN A 397 -30.72 10.04 3.29
C ASN A 397 -30.11 10.45 4.64
N SER A 398 -29.46 9.52 5.35
CA SER A 398 -28.87 9.79 6.67
C SER A 398 -27.43 10.34 6.59
N CYS A 399 -26.68 9.96 5.56
CA CYS A 399 -25.29 10.38 5.31
C CYS A 399 -25.26 11.46 4.23
N ASP A 400 -25.53 12.71 4.61
CA ASP A 400 -25.64 13.87 3.72
C ASP A 400 -24.33 14.25 2.99
N GLN A 401 -23.18 13.79 3.51
CA GLN A 401 -21.85 13.98 2.92
C GLN A 401 -21.39 12.83 2.04
N LEU A 402 -22.21 11.78 1.84
CA LEU A 402 -21.80 10.59 1.09
C LEU A 402 -21.50 10.96 -0.37
N GLU A 403 -20.24 10.79 -0.76
CA GLU A 403 -19.76 11.09 -2.12
C GLU A 403 -19.71 9.83 -2.97
N GLY A 404 -19.29 8.70 -2.38
CA GLY A 404 -19.11 7.43 -3.08
C GLY A 404 -19.72 6.24 -2.35
N LEU A 405 -20.46 5.41 -3.09
CA LEU A 405 -21.09 4.19 -2.59
C LEU A 405 -20.67 3.00 -3.45
N THR A 406 -20.09 1.97 -2.84
CA THR A 406 -19.89 0.66 -3.44
C THR A 406 -20.96 -0.31 -2.93
N ILE A 407 -21.72 -0.93 -3.82
CA ILE A 407 -22.72 -1.93 -3.50
C ILE A 407 -22.28 -3.28 -4.08
N ARG A 408 -22.14 -4.27 -3.19
CA ARG A 408 -21.81 -5.66 -3.52
C ARG A 408 -23.07 -6.53 -3.48
N THR A 409 -23.14 -7.54 -4.34
CA THR A 409 -24.20 -8.55 -4.28
C THR A 409 -23.81 -9.70 -3.35
N LEU A 410 -24.81 -10.44 -2.89
CA LEU A 410 -24.66 -11.70 -2.17
C LEU A 410 -25.30 -12.77 -3.05
N ASP A 411 -24.49 -13.32 -3.96
CA ASP A 411 -24.69 -14.44 -4.91
C ASP A 411 -25.91 -14.38 -5.86
N ASN A 412 -26.94 -13.61 -5.53
CA ASN A 412 -28.12 -13.39 -6.34
C ASN A 412 -27.94 -12.18 -7.25
N GLN A 413 -28.48 -12.30 -8.46
CA GLN A 413 -28.54 -11.22 -9.44
C GLN A 413 -29.40 -10.06 -8.93
N LEU A 414 -28.80 -8.87 -8.84
CA LEU A 414 -29.52 -7.63 -8.51
C LEU A 414 -29.92 -6.84 -9.76
N ASP A 415 -31.12 -6.27 -9.72
CA ASP A 415 -31.66 -5.40 -10.75
C ASP A 415 -31.18 -3.95 -10.52
N GLY A 416 -30.21 -3.55 -11.32
CA GLY A 416 -29.66 -2.20 -11.34
C GLY A 416 -30.64 -1.15 -11.86
N ASP A 417 -31.68 -1.50 -12.61
CA ASP A 417 -32.69 -0.51 -13.05
C ASP A 417 -33.48 0.04 -11.85
N ILE A 418 -33.81 -0.81 -10.88
CA ILE A 418 -34.45 -0.41 -9.62
C ILE A 418 -33.52 0.51 -8.81
N LEU A 419 -32.24 0.14 -8.70
CA LEU A 419 -31.22 0.98 -8.05
C LEU A 419 -31.12 2.35 -8.72
N PHE A 420 -31.01 2.37 -10.06
CA PHE A 420 -30.88 3.58 -10.85
C PHE A 420 -32.11 4.49 -10.75
N GLU A 421 -33.32 3.93 -10.69
CA GLU A 421 -34.53 4.69 -10.46
C GLU A 421 -34.51 5.40 -9.09
N MET A 422 -34.21 4.66 -8.02
CA MET A 422 -34.08 5.20 -6.66
C MET A 422 -32.99 6.30 -6.61
N LEU A 423 -31.80 6.03 -7.15
CA LEU A 423 -30.69 7.00 -7.16
C LEU A 423 -31.00 8.25 -8.01
N GLY A 424 -31.80 8.10 -9.08
CA GLY A 424 -32.28 9.22 -9.89
C GLY A 424 -33.22 10.14 -9.10
N ASN A 425 -34.04 9.56 -8.21
CA ASN A 425 -34.98 10.29 -7.37
C ASN A 425 -34.32 10.90 -6.12
N LEU A 426 -33.14 10.44 -5.74
CA LEU A 426 -32.38 10.94 -4.58
C LEU A 426 -32.02 12.44 -4.68
N ASN A 427 -32.23 13.17 -3.58
CA ASN A 427 -31.91 14.60 -3.45
C ASN A 427 -30.54 14.90 -2.83
N ASN A 428 -29.77 13.87 -2.49
CA ASN A 428 -28.40 14.04 -2.00
C ASN A 428 -27.50 14.68 -3.10
N GLU A 429 -26.94 15.86 -2.81
CA GLU A 429 -26.11 16.63 -3.74
C GLU A 429 -24.63 16.19 -3.73
N SER A 430 -24.14 15.61 -2.64
CA SER A 430 -22.74 15.15 -2.54
C SER A 430 -22.50 13.89 -3.35
N PHE A 431 -23.53 13.05 -3.49
CA PHE A 431 -23.44 11.75 -4.14
C PHE A 431 -23.05 11.85 -5.62
N SER A 432 -21.83 11.39 -5.92
CA SER A 432 -21.17 11.57 -7.22
C SER A 432 -20.43 10.35 -7.73
N LYS A 433 -20.23 9.29 -6.92
CA LYS A 433 -19.58 8.05 -7.35
C LYS A 433 -20.43 6.84 -6.96
N LEU A 434 -20.67 5.95 -7.93
CA LEU A 434 -21.27 4.65 -7.69
C LEU A 434 -20.32 3.58 -8.19
N ARG A 435 -20.10 2.55 -7.39
CA ARG A 435 -19.48 1.31 -7.80
C ARG A 435 -20.44 0.17 -7.54
N ILE A 436 -20.67 -0.66 -8.56
CA ILE A 436 -21.42 -1.91 -8.41
C ILE A 436 -20.44 -3.08 -8.60
N ALA A 437 -20.56 -4.08 -7.75
CA ALA A 437 -19.68 -5.26 -7.75
C ALA A 437 -20.51 -6.53 -7.49
N GLY A 438 -20.10 -7.63 -8.11
CA GLY A 438 -20.86 -8.89 -8.12
C GLY A 438 -21.87 -8.94 -9.25
N VAL A 439 -22.93 -9.74 -9.09
CA VAL A 439 -23.88 -10.10 -10.15
C VAL A 439 -24.98 -9.05 -10.31
N TRP A 440 -24.91 -8.26 -11.39
CA TRP A 440 -25.89 -7.21 -11.67
C TRP A 440 -26.46 -7.30 -13.09
N THR A 441 -27.74 -6.99 -13.23
CA THR A 441 -28.40 -6.75 -14.53
C THR A 441 -29.05 -5.40 -14.55
N PHE A 442 -28.92 -4.68 -15.65
CA PHE A 442 -29.64 -3.44 -15.89
C PHE A 442 -29.78 -3.22 -17.38
N THR A 443 -30.76 -2.40 -17.77
CA THR A 443 -31.00 -2.08 -19.17
C THR A 443 -30.34 -0.76 -19.56
N HIS A 444 -30.01 -0.63 -20.84
CA HIS A 444 -29.52 0.63 -21.40
C HIS A 444 -30.56 1.76 -21.27
N GLU A 445 -31.86 1.44 -21.28
CA GLU A 445 -32.93 2.43 -21.04
C GLU A 445 -33.02 2.83 -19.57
N GLY A 446 -32.86 1.91 -18.61
CA GLY A 446 -32.78 2.24 -17.18
C GLY A 446 -31.59 3.16 -16.88
N LEU A 447 -30.41 2.82 -17.41
CA LEU A 447 -29.21 3.66 -17.30
C LEU A 447 -29.40 5.06 -17.93
N LYS A 448 -30.04 5.12 -19.09
CA LYS A 448 -30.35 6.38 -19.79
C LYS A 448 -31.31 7.26 -18.95
N LYS A 449 -32.41 6.70 -18.46
CA LYS A 449 -33.36 7.42 -17.59
C LYS A 449 -32.68 7.99 -16.34
N PHE A 450 -31.76 7.24 -15.75
CA PHE A 450 -30.98 7.72 -14.60
C PHE A 450 -30.12 8.94 -14.94
N PHE A 451 -29.38 8.89 -16.06
CA PHE A 451 -28.57 10.04 -16.47
C PHE A 451 -29.42 11.25 -16.88
N GLU A 452 -30.60 11.04 -17.49
CA GLU A 452 -31.56 12.10 -17.80
C GLU A 452 -32.03 12.80 -16.51
N LYS A 453 -32.49 12.06 -15.50
CA LYS A 453 -32.87 12.61 -14.19
C LYS A 453 -31.73 13.39 -13.54
N ARG A 454 -30.49 12.91 -13.62
CA ARG A 454 -29.32 13.65 -13.09
C ARG A 454 -29.04 14.95 -13.84
N LYS A 455 -29.19 14.93 -15.17
CA LYS A 455 -29.03 16.11 -16.03
C LYS A 455 -30.08 17.17 -15.71
N GLU A 456 -31.34 16.75 -15.54
CA GLU A 456 -32.47 17.64 -15.18
C GLU A 456 -32.26 18.32 -13.83
N LYS A 457 -31.79 17.58 -12.83
CA LYS A 457 -31.51 18.09 -11.48
C LYS A 457 -30.32 19.06 -11.41
N LYS A 458 -29.63 19.34 -12.53
CA LYS A 458 -28.44 20.22 -12.60
C LYS A 458 -27.43 19.94 -11.47
N LYS A 459 -27.23 18.66 -11.12
CA LYS A 459 -26.35 18.30 -10.00
C LYS A 459 -24.94 18.84 -10.28
N LYS A 460 -24.41 19.64 -9.35
CA LYS A 460 -23.14 20.38 -9.51
C LYS A 460 -21.93 19.47 -9.73
N LYS A 461 -21.95 18.25 -9.17
CA LYS A 461 -20.86 17.27 -9.29
C LYS A 461 -21.14 16.29 -10.43
N SER A 462 -20.21 16.22 -11.37
CA SER A 462 -20.18 15.21 -12.43
C SER A 462 -20.13 13.80 -11.83
N PHE A 463 -20.93 12.87 -12.35
CA PHE A 463 -21.06 11.53 -11.80
C PHE A 463 -19.94 10.59 -12.27
N SER A 464 -19.57 9.57 -11.51
CA SER A 464 -18.64 8.52 -11.91
C SER A 464 -19.24 7.14 -11.62
N LEU A 465 -19.18 6.25 -12.61
CA LEU A 465 -19.70 4.89 -12.51
C LEU A 465 -18.55 3.90 -12.65
N TYR A 466 -18.45 2.97 -11.71
CA TYR A 466 -17.46 1.91 -11.71
C TYR A 466 -18.18 0.57 -11.65
N ILE A 467 -17.70 -0.39 -12.44
CA ILE A 467 -18.25 -1.74 -12.51
C ILE A 467 -17.11 -2.68 -12.18
N CYS A 468 -17.21 -3.41 -11.08
CA CYS A 468 -16.21 -4.43 -10.72
C CYS A 468 -16.67 -5.78 -11.25
N ASP A 469 -15.91 -6.31 -12.20
CA ASP A 469 -16.09 -7.65 -12.76
C ASP A 469 -15.16 -8.61 -11.99
N CYS A 470 -15.73 -9.51 -11.19
CA CYS A 470 -14.95 -10.46 -10.40
C CYS A 470 -14.58 -11.69 -11.26
N TYR A 471 -13.29 -11.99 -11.34
CA TYR A 471 -12.70 -13.03 -12.18
C TYR A 471 -12.97 -14.48 -11.74
N ASP A 472 -13.50 -14.70 -10.54
CA ASP A 472 -13.47 -16.01 -9.87
C ASP A 472 -14.70 -16.90 -10.10
N GLU A 473 -15.70 -16.45 -10.87
CA GLU A 473 -16.82 -17.29 -11.28
C GLU A 473 -16.91 -17.41 -12.81
N VAL A 474 -17.25 -18.61 -13.26
CA VAL A 474 -17.25 -19.06 -14.67
C VAL A 474 -18.22 -18.27 -15.56
N ASP A 475 -19.06 -17.42 -14.97
CA ASP A 475 -20.00 -16.56 -15.66
C ASP A 475 -19.70 -15.08 -15.37
N SER A 476 -19.44 -14.30 -16.43
CA SER A 476 -19.27 -12.84 -16.34
C SER A 476 -20.44 -12.21 -15.57
N CYS A 477 -20.16 -11.48 -14.49
CA CYS A 477 -21.21 -11.05 -13.57
C CYS A 477 -22.10 -9.92 -14.11
N ILE A 478 -21.65 -9.16 -15.13
CA ILE A 478 -22.35 -7.99 -15.68
C ILE A 478 -22.16 -7.89 -17.20
N GLU A 479 -23.23 -8.06 -17.97
CA GLU A 479 -23.18 -7.96 -19.44
C GLU A 479 -23.32 -6.51 -19.95
N ILE A 480 -22.18 -5.86 -20.24
CA ILE A 480 -22.17 -4.52 -20.84
C ILE A 480 -22.23 -4.60 -22.37
N THR A 481 -23.46 -4.59 -22.89
CA THR A 481 -23.71 -4.56 -24.35
C THR A 481 -23.25 -3.25 -25.03
N LYS A 482 -23.15 -3.30 -26.38
CA LYS A 482 -22.88 -2.11 -27.21
C LYS A 482 -23.90 -0.98 -26.99
N SER A 483 -25.15 -1.31 -26.66
CA SER A 483 -26.18 -0.32 -26.36
C SER A 483 -25.90 0.44 -25.07
N HIS A 484 -25.41 -0.24 -24.03
CA HIS A 484 -24.94 0.42 -22.80
C HIS A 484 -23.80 1.39 -23.09
N MET A 485 -22.79 0.96 -23.86
CA MET A 485 -21.65 1.80 -24.20
C MET A 485 -22.05 3.07 -24.97
N LYS A 486 -23.00 2.98 -25.90
CA LYS A 486 -23.55 4.16 -26.60
C LYS A 486 -24.16 5.17 -25.63
N ILE A 487 -24.89 4.72 -24.62
CA ILE A 487 -25.46 5.59 -23.58
C ILE A 487 -24.35 6.22 -22.73
N ILE A 488 -23.38 5.41 -22.29
CA ILE A 488 -22.22 5.87 -21.51
C ILE A 488 -21.44 6.96 -22.25
N ASP A 489 -21.09 6.74 -23.52
CA ASP A 489 -20.29 7.68 -24.31
C ASP A 489 -21.04 8.98 -24.58
N LYS A 490 -22.35 8.90 -24.85
CA LYS A 490 -23.22 10.08 -24.96
C LYS A 490 -23.16 10.94 -23.68
N TYR A 491 -23.36 10.32 -22.50
CA TYR A 491 -23.41 11.08 -21.25
C TYR A 491 -22.03 11.52 -20.74
N LYS A 492 -20.94 10.89 -21.22
CA LYS A 492 -19.58 11.43 -21.08
C LYS A 492 -19.41 12.71 -21.89
N ALA A 493 -19.81 12.70 -23.16
CA ALA A 493 -19.73 13.89 -24.01
C ALA A 493 -20.59 15.05 -23.48
N ASP A 494 -21.77 14.75 -22.93
CA ASP A 494 -22.65 15.74 -22.28
C ASP A 494 -22.11 16.27 -20.94
N GLY A 495 -20.99 15.74 -20.42
CA GLY A 495 -20.40 16.13 -19.13
C GLY A 495 -21.17 15.66 -17.89
N VAL A 496 -22.24 14.87 -18.07
CA VAL A 496 -23.04 14.30 -16.96
C VAL A 496 -22.25 13.18 -16.25
N LEU A 497 -21.54 12.36 -17.03
CA LEU A 497 -20.70 11.26 -16.58
C LEU A 497 -19.22 11.63 -16.78
N LYS A 498 -18.47 11.80 -15.69
CA LYS A 498 -17.03 12.09 -15.71
C LYS A 498 -16.20 10.86 -16.04
N ASN A 499 -16.42 9.78 -15.29
CA ASN A 499 -15.63 8.55 -15.40
C ASN A 499 -16.56 7.34 -15.55
N PHE A 500 -16.16 6.43 -16.44
CA PHE A 500 -16.67 5.07 -16.48
C PHE A 500 -15.47 4.13 -16.57
N LYS A 501 -15.40 3.14 -15.68
CA LYS A 501 -14.36 2.11 -15.70
C LYS A 501 -14.96 0.76 -15.34
N ILE A 502 -14.52 -0.25 -16.07
CA ILE A 502 -14.65 -1.65 -15.65
C ILE A 502 -13.35 -1.98 -14.92
N GLU A 503 -13.48 -2.40 -13.68
CA GLU A 503 -12.39 -2.72 -12.76
C GLU A 503 -12.36 -4.23 -12.56
N TYR A 504 -11.17 -4.83 -12.59
CA TYR A 504 -10.98 -6.27 -12.39
C TYR A 504 -10.46 -6.60 -10.99
N ASP A 505 -9.89 -5.61 -10.29
CA ASP A 505 -9.40 -5.73 -8.92
C ASP A 505 -10.13 -4.72 -8.03
N PHE A 506 -10.91 -5.21 -7.07
CA PHE A 506 -11.56 -4.34 -6.10
C PHE A 506 -10.61 -3.99 -4.95
N THR A 507 -10.05 -2.78 -4.99
CA THR A 507 -9.08 -2.30 -3.99
C THR A 507 -9.72 -1.52 -2.84
N GLY A 508 -11.04 -1.36 -2.83
CA GLY A 508 -11.77 -0.64 -1.79
C GLY A 508 -11.67 0.89 -1.83
N ASP A 509 -10.86 1.47 -2.72
CA ASP A 509 -10.67 2.92 -2.87
C ASP A 509 -11.38 3.47 -4.12
N PHE A 510 -11.74 4.77 -4.11
CA PHE A 510 -12.62 5.44 -5.10
C PHE A 510 -11.91 6.59 -5.82
#